data_AF-A0A1S3JK07-F1
#
_entry.id   AF-A0A1S3JK07-F1
#
_cell.length_a   1.000
_cell.length_b   1.000
_cell.length_c   1.000
_cell.angle_alpha   90.00
_cell.angle_beta   90.00
_cell.angle_gamma   90.00
#
_symmetry.space_group_name_H-M   'P 1'
#
loop_
_entity.id
_entity.type
_entity.pdbx_description
1 polymer ?
#
loop_
_entity_poly.entity_id
_entity_poly.type
_entity_poly.pdbx_seq_one_letter_code
_entity_poly.pdbx_strand_id
1 'polypeptide(L)'
;MDEESLKASIETYKMQLSQVECALLAAGADGSPDLVQLKSDLTELIQLTEASLLSLKKSQLLSMVEETTSSSINEETDTSNSQEPGQTDFDAEFAAFQAAVSDTRSENIPNIDQASCSENSTSVYAENQSVQSQDIASCSQYHEDHEQFHSDLTDQLNSELSGMKCRAPYAFDWGGMEYHNAMVVCVEPLDGEDEPKVRVLYCNPTHQSMLPCRYFLDGDCRFSEDDCRYSHGSVVSVSDLREFKEPDYSLLKEGSVCLAKYSDNIWYRAVVLSCKEDHKYAIKFKSYNEEDVVDLEDLIPLDNSDDPCDSDSDSDSIQPLKPLNDENSDEEEAVPVFLWKPPQTTQAMGEWEAYTKGIGSKLMLKMGYVMGEGLGKNGEGRAEPVPIKLLPPGKSLDKIMELQEKAGDQSLFDVMKKERKKQKKIEEKLKTDYKKEAAPNVFDFINKKLGGKKGDIHSLLPSQRHGSRTSKDSSKKTHINEKDLHQKSDQGMRVQQFKTDEEIRSVERQLSKLRDSHARNAGKEKKVADQIQQKISTMESYLSKLKSSAKTLSTHQKRRHDHKKLTIF
;
A
#
# COMPACT_ATOMS: atom_id res chain seq x y z
N MET A 1 -1.38 -37.79 10.06
CA MET A 1 -0.33 -38.70 10.52
C MET A 1 -0.45 -38.75 12.03
N ASP A 2 -0.50 -39.94 12.61
CA ASP A 2 -0.73 -40.08 14.05
C ASP A 2 0.59 -39.93 14.82
N GLU A 3 0.55 -39.35 16.02
CA GLU A 3 1.74 -39.11 16.86
C GLU A 3 2.53 -40.40 17.11
N GLU A 4 1.82 -41.51 17.35
CA GLU A 4 2.41 -42.83 17.56
C GLU A 4 3.14 -43.36 16.31
N SER A 5 2.61 -43.08 15.12
CA SER A 5 3.23 -43.46 13.86
C SER A 5 4.55 -42.73 13.63
N LEU A 6 4.61 -41.43 13.95
CA LEU A 6 5.85 -40.64 13.79
C LEU A 6 6.92 -41.06 14.79
N LYS A 7 6.54 -41.37 16.04
CA LYS A 7 7.46 -41.92 17.06
C LYS A 7 8.04 -43.25 16.61
N ALA A 8 7.21 -44.16 16.11
CA ALA A 8 7.66 -45.45 15.61
C ALA A 8 8.65 -45.29 14.44
N SER A 9 8.37 -44.39 13.49
CA SER A 9 9.28 -44.09 12.38
C SER A 9 10.63 -43.54 12.88
N ILE A 10 10.64 -42.62 13.84
CA ILE A 10 11.88 -42.08 14.43
C ILE A 10 12.70 -43.20 15.08
N GLU A 11 12.08 -44.11 15.82
CA GLU A 11 12.78 -45.26 16.42
C GLU A 11 13.39 -46.17 15.34
N THR A 12 12.68 -46.43 14.25
CA THR A 12 13.22 -47.23 13.13
C THR A 12 14.41 -46.55 12.45
N TYR A 13 14.36 -45.23 12.23
CA TYR A 13 15.47 -44.48 11.63
C TYR A 13 16.68 -44.41 12.57
N LYS A 14 16.47 -44.24 13.87
CA LYS A 14 17.55 -44.29 14.87
C LYS A 14 18.24 -45.66 14.91
N MET A 15 17.46 -46.74 14.80
CA MET A 15 18.01 -48.09 14.70
C MET A 15 18.85 -48.28 13.43
N GLN A 16 18.34 -47.81 12.28
CA GLN A 16 19.08 -47.86 11.01
C GLN A 16 20.36 -47.04 11.05
N LEU A 17 20.33 -45.85 11.64
CA LEU A 17 21.50 -45.01 11.82
C LEU A 17 22.57 -45.70 12.68
N SER A 18 22.17 -46.33 13.78
CA SER A 18 23.10 -47.10 14.62
C SER A 18 23.75 -48.28 13.88
N GLN A 19 23.00 -48.94 12.98
CA GLN A 19 23.55 -50.00 12.13
C GLN A 19 24.57 -49.46 11.11
N VAL A 20 24.28 -48.31 10.49
CA VAL A 20 25.21 -47.63 9.57
C VAL A 20 26.47 -47.16 10.29
N GLU A 21 26.34 -46.63 11.51
CA GLU A 21 27.49 -46.25 12.34
C GLU A 21 28.35 -47.46 12.74
N CYS A 22 27.74 -48.59 13.11
CA CYS A 22 28.47 -49.83 13.36
C CYS A 22 29.22 -50.32 12.10
N ALA A 23 28.58 -50.21 10.92
CA ALA A 23 29.21 -50.58 9.65
C ALA A 23 30.38 -49.67 9.29
N LEU A 24 30.27 -48.37 9.53
CA LEU A 24 31.36 -47.40 9.36
C LEU A 24 32.53 -47.69 10.31
N LEU A 25 32.25 -48.03 11.57
CA LEU A 25 33.30 -48.41 12.53
C LEU A 25 34.02 -49.71 12.14
N ALA A 26 33.29 -50.69 11.59
CA ALA A 26 33.86 -51.94 11.12
C ALA A 26 34.67 -51.80 9.81
N ALA A 27 34.33 -50.81 8.97
CA ALA A 27 35.01 -50.54 7.70
C ALA A 27 36.37 -49.83 7.85
N GLY A 28 36.67 -49.23 9.02
CA GLY A 28 37.92 -48.52 9.26
C GLY A 28 38.02 -47.17 8.53
N ALA A 29 39.23 -46.59 8.50
CA ALA A 29 39.48 -45.23 7.99
C ALA A 29 39.18 -45.02 6.49
N ASP A 30 38.92 -46.09 5.74
CA ASP A 30 38.49 -46.08 4.33
C ASP A 30 36.96 -46.29 4.21
N GLY A 31 36.19 -45.71 5.14
CA GLY A 31 34.72 -45.77 5.12
C GLY A 31 34.18 -45.30 3.76
N SER A 32 33.33 -46.12 3.13
CA SER A 32 32.79 -45.79 1.81
C SER A 32 32.03 -44.46 1.87
N PRO A 33 32.21 -43.56 0.89
CA PRO A 33 31.55 -42.25 0.86
C PRO A 33 30.02 -42.40 0.94
N ASP A 34 29.49 -43.48 0.35
CA ASP A 34 28.06 -43.81 0.35
C ASP A 34 27.50 -44.05 1.77
N LEU A 35 28.28 -44.68 2.68
CA LEU A 35 27.83 -44.90 4.06
C LEU A 35 27.88 -43.62 4.90
N VAL A 36 28.84 -42.73 4.60
CA VAL A 36 28.91 -41.40 5.22
C VAL A 36 27.75 -40.54 4.76
N GLN A 37 27.41 -40.58 3.47
CA GLN A 37 26.24 -39.90 2.91
C GLN A 37 24.95 -40.46 3.52
N LEU A 38 24.78 -41.79 3.56
CA LEU A 38 23.61 -42.42 4.18
C LEU A 38 23.45 -42.06 5.66
N LYS A 39 24.55 -41.93 6.41
CA LYS A 39 24.52 -41.44 7.79
C LYS A 39 23.97 -40.01 7.85
N SER A 40 24.47 -39.11 6.99
CA SER A 40 23.99 -37.73 6.89
C SER A 40 22.49 -37.67 6.56
N ASP A 41 22.06 -38.42 5.56
CA ASP A 41 20.66 -38.44 5.11
C ASP A 41 19.74 -38.99 6.22
N LEU A 42 20.15 -40.05 6.93
CA LEU A 42 19.39 -40.57 8.08
C LEU A 42 19.34 -39.58 9.26
N THR A 43 20.41 -38.83 9.52
CA THR A 43 20.36 -37.77 10.55
C THR A 43 19.38 -36.66 10.19
N GLU A 44 19.35 -36.23 8.94
CA GLU A 44 18.44 -35.20 8.46
C GLU A 44 16.97 -35.68 8.51
N LEU A 45 16.70 -36.91 8.07
CA LEU A 45 15.37 -37.51 8.15
C LEU A 45 14.86 -37.61 9.59
N ILE A 46 15.72 -37.95 10.55
CA ILE A 46 15.35 -37.96 11.98
C ILE A 46 15.00 -36.54 12.44
N GLN A 47 15.80 -35.53 12.10
CA GLN A 47 15.52 -34.14 12.48
C GLN A 47 14.20 -33.63 11.90
N LEU A 48 13.93 -33.88 10.62
CA LEU A 48 12.68 -33.48 9.97
C LEU A 48 11.45 -34.18 10.57
N THR A 49 11.58 -35.46 10.91
CA THR A 49 10.48 -36.21 11.54
C THR A 49 10.24 -35.82 12.99
N GLU A 50 11.31 -35.49 13.76
CA GLU A 50 11.20 -34.92 15.11
C GLU A 50 10.56 -33.53 15.09
N ALA A 51 10.93 -32.66 14.14
CA ALA A 51 10.30 -31.35 13.97
C ALA A 51 8.81 -31.46 13.63
N SER A 52 8.43 -32.42 12.76
CA SER A 52 7.04 -32.70 12.42
C SER A 52 6.23 -33.16 13.65
N LEU A 53 6.82 -34.00 14.51
CA LEU A 53 6.22 -34.46 15.76
C LEU A 53 6.02 -33.29 16.75
N LEU A 54 7.02 -32.43 16.92
CA LEU A 54 6.92 -31.24 17.79
C LEU A 54 5.83 -30.27 17.31
N SER A 55 5.74 -30.05 16.01
CA SER A 55 4.68 -29.23 15.40
C SER A 55 3.28 -29.81 15.68
N LEU A 56 3.12 -31.14 15.53
CA LEU A 56 1.86 -31.82 15.84
C LEU A 56 1.49 -31.68 17.32
N LYS A 57 2.43 -31.93 18.24
CA LYS A 57 2.22 -31.73 19.68
C LYS A 57 1.84 -30.29 20.03
N LYS A 58 2.50 -29.30 19.42
CA LYS A 58 2.18 -27.88 19.62
C LYS A 58 0.73 -27.59 19.19
N SER A 59 0.31 -28.10 18.03
CA SER A 59 -1.07 -27.93 17.55
C SER A 59 -2.11 -28.57 18.48
N GLN A 60 -1.80 -29.73 19.06
CA GLN A 60 -2.68 -30.45 19.99
C GLN A 60 -2.78 -29.75 21.35
N LEU A 61 -1.67 -29.20 21.86
CA LEU A 61 -1.70 -28.41 23.09
C LEU A 61 -2.48 -27.10 22.89
N LEU A 62 -2.31 -26.44 21.74
CA LEU A 62 -3.08 -25.24 21.41
C LEU A 62 -4.58 -25.52 21.34
N SER A 63 -5.00 -26.64 20.74
CA SER A 63 -6.42 -27.01 20.72
C SER A 63 -6.96 -27.30 22.13
N MET A 64 -6.18 -27.95 23.00
CA MET A 64 -6.59 -28.19 24.40
C MET A 64 -6.74 -26.87 25.18
N VAL A 65 -5.84 -25.90 24.96
CA VAL A 65 -5.93 -24.57 25.59
C VAL A 65 -7.16 -23.82 25.06
N GLU A 66 -7.43 -23.87 23.76
CA GLU A 66 -8.60 -23.24 23.15
C GLU A 66 -9.92 -23.84 23.68
N GLU A 67 -9.98 -25.16 23.89
CA GLU A 67 -11.12 -25.84 24.53
C GLU A 67 -11.28 -25.47 26.02
N THR A 68 -10.18 -25.33 26.78
CA THR A 68 -10.27 -24.91 28.19
C THR A 68 -10.71 -23.45 28.34
N THR A 69 -10.25 -22.56 27.46
CA THR A 69 -10.61 -21.14 27.47
C THR A 69 -12.05 -20.89 26.99
N SER A 70 -12.54 -21.68 26.03
CA SER A 70 -13.93 -21.61 25.60
C SER A 70 -14.91 -22.27 26.59
N SER A 71 -14.44 -23.14 27.48
CA SER A 71 -15.23 -23.71 28.59
C SER A 71 -15.39 -22.75 29.78
N SER A 72 -14.56 -21.71 29.89
CA SER A 72 -14.64 -20.71 30.99
C SER A 72 -15.47 -19.46 30.66
N ILE A 73 -16.10 -19.36 29.48
CA ILE A 73 -16.81 -18.14 29.03
C ILE A 73 -18.34 -18.37 28.84
N ASN A 74 -18.88 -19.56 29.13
CA ASN A 74 -20.32 -19.84 28.94
C ASN A 74 -21.04 -20.29 30.22
N GLU A 75 -21.21 -19.37 31.17
CA GLU A 75 -22.21 -19.30 32.26
C GLU A 75 -21.99 -17.90 32.87
N GLU A 76 -22.88 -16.91 33.00
CA GLU A 76 -24.34 -16.80 33.04
C GLU A 76 -24.79 -15.38 32.61
N THR A 77 -26.06 -15.24 32.22
CA THR A 77 -26.81 -13.96 32.24
C THR A 77 -27.71 -13.88 33.48
N ASP A 78 -27.84 -12.66 34.04
CA ASP A 78 -28.96 -12.10 34.83
C ASP A 78 -28.94 -12.07 36.39
N THR A 79 -28.80 -10.83 36.90
CA THR A 79 -29.46 -10.16 38.07
C THR A 79 -28.85 -10.13 39.49
N SER A 80 -28.60 -8.87 39.94
CA SER A 80 -28.77 -8.28 41.30
C SER A 80 -27.91 -8.69 42.52
N ASN A 81 -27.04 -7.75 42.94
CA ASN A 81 -26.75 -7.23 44.29
C ASN A 81 -26.84 -8.18 45.53
N SER A 82 -25.69 -8.46 46.19
CA SER A 82 -25.39 -8.36 47.65
C SER A 82 -24.21 -9.25 48.09
N GLN A 83 -23.18 -8.64 48.71
CA GLN A 83 -22.22 -9.13 49.74
C GLN A 83 -21.67 -10.59 49.76
N GLU A 84 -20.36 -10.72 49.44
CA GLU A 84 -19.21 -11.41 50.14
C GLU A 84 -19.35 -12.86 50.73
N PRO A 85 -18.24 -13.62 50.97
CA PRO A 85 -16.90 -13.64 50.36
C PRO A 85 -16.36 -15.07 50.06
N GLY A 86 -15.30 -15.19 49.24
CA GLY A 86 -14.43 -16.38 49.26
C GLY A 86 -13.70 -16.70 47.96
N GLN A 87 -12.59 -16.00 47.69
CA GLN A 87 -11.41 -16.46 46.91
C GLN A 87 -10.50 -15.24 46.71
N THR A 88 -9.51 -15.03 47.58
CA THR A 88 -8.62 -13.84 47.52
C THR A 88 -7.14 -14.18 47.69
N ASP A 89 -6.71 -15.42 47.49
CA ASP A 89 -5.28 -15.78 47.69
C ASP A 89 -4.47 -15.76 46.38
N PHE A 90 -5.02 -16.31 45.28
CA PHE A 90 -4.28 -16.38 44.01
C PHE A 90 -4.26 -15.06 43.22
N ASP A 91 -5.36 -14.30 43.23
CA ASP A 91 -5.41 -12.99 42.56
C ASP A 91 -4.58 -11.94 43.30
N ALA A 92 -4.42 -12.07 44.61
CA ALA A 92 -3.56 -11.21 45.41
C ALA A 92 -2.07 -11.49 45.14
N GLU A 93 -1.69 -12.76 44.98
CA GLU A 93 -0.33 -13.16 44.62
C GLU A 93 0.03 -12.75 43.19
N PHE A 94 -0.91 -12.88 42.25
CA PHE A 94 -0.73 -12.45 40.86
C PHE A 94 -0.72 -10.91 40.72
N ALA A 95 -1.55 -10.20 41.48
CA ALA A 95 -1.50 -8.73 41.55
C ALA A 95 -0.23 -8.23 42.24
N ALA A 96 0.26 -8.91 43.27
CA ALA A 96 1.53 -8.60 43.92
C ALA A 96 2.72 -8.86 42.99
N PHE A 97 2.66 -9.90 42.14
CA PHE A 97 3.66 -10.17 41.12
C PHE A 97 3.63 -9.12 40.00
N GLN A 98 2.45 -8.72 39.51
CA GLN A 98 2.32 -7.62 38.55
C GLN A 98 2.80 -6.28 39.14
N ALA A 99 2.51 -6.02 40.42
CA ALA A 99 2.98 -4.82 41.11
C ALA A 99 4.51 -4.80 41.28
N ALA A 100 5.11 -5.94 41.62
CA ALA A 100 6.57 -6.06 41.74
C ALA A 100 7.30 -5.86 40.40
N VAL A 101 6.68 -6.28 39.28
CA VAL A 101 7.21 -6.03 37.93
C VAL A 101 7.02 -4.56 37.53
N SER A 102 5.91 -3.92 37.91
CA SER A 102 5.71 -2.48 37.66
C SER A 102 6.58 -1.57 38.52
N ASP A 103 6.92 -1.98 39.75
CA ASP A 103 7.77 -1.22 40.68
C ASP A 103 9.26 -1.20 40.28
N THR A 104 9.68 -2.06 39.35
CA THR A 104 10.99 -1.92 38.69
C THR A 104 11.01 -0.93 37.54
N ARG A 105 9.86 -0.35 37.16
CA ARG A 105 9.74 0.51 35.97
C ARG A 105 9.36 1.97 36.24
N SER A 106 9.29 2.46 37.48
CA SER A 106 9.08 3.90 37.71
C SER A 106 9.39 4.36 39.14
N GLU A 107 10.61 4.83 39.39
CA GLU A 107 10.96 5.97 40.25
C GLU A 107 12.36 6.43 39.79
N ASN A 108 12.78 7.69 39.66
CA ASN A 108 12.28 8.98 40.12
C ASN A 108 13.18 10.05 39.47
N ILE A 109 12.65 11.15 38.90
CA ILE A 109 13.25 12.48 39.10
C ILE A 109 12.10 13.49 39.33
N PRO A 110 12.21 14.39 40.32
CA PRO A 110 11.08 15.01 41.00
C PRO A 110 10.51 16.22 40.27
N ASN A 111 9.23 16.42 40.51
CA ASN A 111 8.46 17.63 40.27
C ASN A 111 8.86 18.74 41.26
N ILE A 112 8.91 20.01 40.83
CA ILE A 112 8.46 21.20 41.58
C ILE A 112 8.22 22.37 40.61
N ASP A 113 7.15 23.08 40.95
CA ASP A 113 6.35 24.07 40.25
C ASP A 113 6.97 25.46 39.89
N GLN A 114 6.36 26.04 38.84
CA GLN A 114 5.98 27.46 38.61
C GLN A 114 7.01 28.60 38.74
N ALA A 115 7.30 29.28 37.62
CA ALA A 115 7.17 30.74 37.48
C ALA A 115 7.39 31.26 36.02
N SER A 116 6.42 32.06 35.56
CA SER A 116 6.46 33.20 34.61
C SER A 116 7.64 33.46 33.64
N CYS A 117 7.25 33.62 32.37
CA CYS A 117 7.54 34.74 31.43
C CYS A 117 8.98 35.09 30.94
N SER A 118 9.04 35.22 29.60
CA SER A 118 9.77 36.19 28.74
C SER A 118 11.23 35.93 28.28
N GLU A 119 11.33 35.86 26.94
CA GLU A 119 12.27 36.51 26.00
C GLU A 119 13.81 36.49 26.18
N ASN A 120 14.45 36.21 25.03
CA ASN A 120 15.75 36.69 24.51
C ASN A 120 17.08 35.95 24.81
N SER A 121 17.59 35.31 23.73
CA SER A 121 18.83 35.65 23.01
C SER A 121 20.24 35.45 23.64
N THR A 122 21.04 34.63 22.92
CA THR A 122 22.46 34.88 22.52
C THR A 122 23.61 34.21 23.31
N SER A 123 24.32 33.27 22.63
CA SER A 123 25.80 33.07 22.56
C SER A 123 26.57 32.58 23.81
N VAL A 124 27.79 32.01 23.83
CA VAL A 124 28.94 31.81 22.91
C VAL A 124 29.88 30.79 23.61
N TYR A 125 30.57 29.94 22.84
CA TYR A 125 31.89 29.25 22.98
C TYR A 125 32.55 28.84 24.34
N ALA A 126 33.05 27.60 24.32
CA ALA A 126 34.45 27.14 24.51
C ALA A 126 35.03 26.69 25.87
N GLU A 127 35.68 25.52 25.74
CA GLU A 127 37.01 25.10 26.21
C GLU A 127 37.21 24.31 27.53
N ASN A 128 37.97 23.22 27.30
CA ASN A 128 38.53 22.23 28.21
C ASN A 128 39.52 22.80 29.23
N GLN A 129 39.60 22.21 30.43
CA GLN A 129 40.88 21.71 30.96
C GLN A 129 40.73 20.82 32.21
N SER A 130 41.54 19.77 32.21
CA SER A 130 41.83 18.75 33.22
C SER A 130 42.48 19.28 34.51
N VAL A 131 42.22 18.69 35.69
CA VAL A 131 43.20 18.19 36.70
C VAL A 131 42.53 17.12 37.61
N GLN A 132 43.37 16.18 38.05
CA GLN A 132 43.24 14.92 38.81
C GLN A 132 42.45 14.89 40.14
N SER A 133 41.73 13.76 40.31
CA SER A 133 41.70 12.79 41.43
C SER A 133 41.71 13.28 42.89
N GLN A 134 40.64 12.98 43.65
CA GLN A 134 40.63 11.95 44.72
C GLN A 134 39.26 11.85 45.44
N ASP A 135 38.90 10.61 45.73
CA ASP A 135 37.94 10.11 46.72
C ASP A 135 36.42 10.27 46.46
N ILE A 136 35.79 9.19 45.99
CA ILE A 136 34.91 8.33 46.81
C ILE A 136 34.60 7.07 45.97
N ALA A 137 35.16 5.95 46.41
CA ALA A 137 34.88 4.63 45.90
C ALA A 137 33.50 4.16 46.39
N SER A 138 32.61 3.84 45.44
CA SER A 138 31.62 2.75 45.48
C SER A 138 30.39 3.08 44.62
N CYS A 139 30.51 2.99 43.29
CA CYS A 139 29.38 2.74 42.38
C CYS A 139 29.91 2.49 40.95
N SER A 140 30.43 1.30 40.68
CA SER A 140 30.88 0.91 39.34
C SER A 140 30.54 -0.56 39.05
N GLN A 141 29.40 -1.02 39.56
CA GLN A 141 28.97 -2.41 39.44
C GLN A 141 27.59 -2.56 38.79
N TYR A 142 27.02 -1.47 38.28
CA TYR A 142 25.71 -1.47 37.60
C TYR A 142 25.78 -1.05 36.12
N HIS A 143 26.98 -0.89 35.56
CA HIS A 143 27.15 -0.49 34.15
C HIS A 143 27.60 -1.63 33.23
N GLU A 144 28.18 -2.72 33.76
CA GLU A 144 28.65 -3.86 32.94
C GLU A 144 27.51 -4.87 32.67
N ASP A 145 26.57 -5.05 33.60
CA ASP A 145 25.49 -6.04 33.45
C ASP A 145 24.40 -5.64 32.43
N HIS A 146 24.23 -4.34 32.14
CA HIS A 146 23.20 -3.85 31.21
C HIS A 146 23.65 -3.89 29.74
N GLU A 147 24.94 -3.69 29.46
CA GLU A 147 25.50 -3.83 28.11
C GLU A 147 25.57 -5.30 27.68
N GLN A 148 25.89 -6.20 28.62
CA GLN A 148 26.02 -7.63 28.35
C GLN A 148 24.66 -8.32 28.09
N PHE A 149 23.59 -7.84 28.73
CA PHE A 149 22.23 -8.32 28.47
C PHE A 149 21.69 -7.86 27.10
N HIS A 150 22.04 -6.65 26.67
CA HIS A 150 21.66 -6.14 25.35
C HIS A 150 22.43 -6.83 24.21
N SER A 151 23.73 -7.14 24.40
CA SER A 151 24.50 -7.86 23.38
C SER A 151 23.98 -9.29 23.16
N ASP A 152 23.66 -10.01 24.25
CA ASP A 152 23.15 -11.38 24.15
C ASP A 152 21.78 -11.44 23.46
N LEU A 153 20.91 -10.46 23.72
CA LEU A 153 19.61 -10.33 23.04
C LEU A 153 19.77 -9.97 21.56
N THR A 154 20.69 -9.06 21.22
CA THR A 154 21.00 -8.70 19.84
C THR A 154 21.58 -9.87 19.07
N ASP A 155 22.49 -10.65 19.65
CA ASP A 155 23.09 -11.82 19.00
C ASP A 155 22.07 -12.94 18.78
N GLN A 156 21.16 -13.14 19.72
CA GLN A 156 20.07 -14.08 19.58
C GLN A 156 19.08 -13.66 18.48
N LEU A 157 18.70 -12.38 18.43
CA LEU A 157 17.85 -11.82 17.36
C LEU A 157 18.56 -11.86 16.00
N ASN A 158 19.86 -11.59 15.97
CA ASN A 158 20.66 -11.64 14.75
C ASN A 158 20.70 -13.05 14.15
N SER A 159 20.79 -14.07 15.01
CA SER A 159 20.77 -15.47 14.59
C SER A 159 19.42 -15.91 14.01
N GLU A 160 18.31 -15.31 14.45
CA GLU A 160 16.95 -15.65 13.98
C GLU A 160 16.53 -14.80 12.77
N LEU A 161 16.90 -13.52 12.75
CA LEU A 161 16.47 -12.57 11.73
C LEU A 161 17.42 -12.50 10.53
N SER A 162 18.70 -12.83 10.69
CA SER A 162 19.65 -12.84 9.57
C SER A 162 19.24 -13.88 8.51
N GLY A 163 19.28 -13.47 7.25
CA GLY A 163 18.85 -14.29 6.12
C GLY A 163 17.34 -14.29 5.87
N MET A 164 16.52 -13.67 6.74
CA MET A 164 15.09 -13.54 6.47
C MET A 164 14.84 -12.67 5.24
N LYS A 165 14.02 -13.20 4.32
CA LYS A 165 13.53 -12.46 3.15
C LYS A 165 12.36 -11.57 3.56
N CYS A 166 12.45 -10.30 3.25
CA CYS A 166 11.45 -9.30 3.60
C CYS A 166 11.25 -8.31 2.45
N ARG A 167 10.35 -7.36 2.63
CA ARG A 167 10.20 -6.22 1.73
C ARG A 167 10.39 -4.94 2.54
N ALA A 168 11.37 -4.14 2.14
CA ALA A 168 11.83 -2.98 2.88
C ALA A 168 11.63 -1.68 2.09
N PRO A 169 11.34 -0.56 2.76
CA PRO A 169 11.26 0.76 2.15
C PRO A 169 12.65 1.28 1.80
N TYR A 170 12.82 1.70 0.54
CA TYR A 170 13.96 2.45 0.06
C TYR A 170 13.55 3.90 -0.15
N ALA A 171 14.30 4.83 0.43
CA ALA A 171 14.15 6.26 0.17
C ALA A 171 15.09 6.68 -0.96
N PHE A 172 14.54 7.25 -2.03
CA PHE A 172 15.35 7.84 -3.08
C PHE A 172 15.82 9.24 -2.69
N ASP A 173 16.97 9.66 -3.23
CA ASP A 173 17.54 11.01 -3.01
C ASP A 173 16.60 12.16 -3.40
N TRP A 174 15.65 11.89 -4.31
CA TRP A 174 14.65 12.87 -4.76
C TRP A 174 13.36 12.89 -3.90
N GLY A 175 13.32 12.12 -2.81
CA GLY A 175 12.27 12.17 -1.79
C GLY A 175 11.10 11.18 -1.97
N GLY A 176 11.20 10.24 -2.91
CA GLY A 176 10.26 9.13 -3.05
C GLY A 176 10.58 7.97 -2.10
N MET A 177 9.58 7.19 -1.68
CA MET A 177 9.77 5.94 -0.93
C MET A 177 9.09 4.78 -1.66
N GLU A 178 9.86 3.75 -2.01
CA GLU A 178 9.36 2.54 -2.66
C GLU A 178 9.74 1.29 -1.87
N TYR A 179 8.88 0.28 -1.88
CA TYR A 179 9.14 -0.97 -1.18
C TYR A 179 9.72 -2.01 -2.13
N HIS A 180 10.93 -2.47 -1.84
CA HIS A 180 11.64 -3.47 -2.64
C HIS A 180 11.88 -4.74 -1.84
N ASN A 181 11.96 -5.87 -2.55
CA ASN A 181 12.33 -7.14 -1.94
C ASN A 181 13.78 -7.05 -1.44
N ALA A 182 13.99 -7.43 -0.20
CA ALA A 182 15.25 -7.32 0.51
C ALA A 182 15.48 -8.55 1.40
N MET A 183 16.68 -8.65 1.93
CA MET A 183 17.10 -9.68 2.86
C MET A 183 17.77 -9.01 4.06
N VAL A 184 17.40 -9.44 5.26
CA VAL A 184 18.02 -8.98 6.51
C VAL A 184 19.42 -9.58 6.60
N VAL A 185 20.43 -8.72 6.76
CA VAL A 185 21.83 -9.14 6.95
C VAL A 185 22.15 -9.25 8.43
N CYS A 186 21.87 -8.19 9.17
CA CYS A 186 22.10 -8.15 10.61
C CYS A 186 21.12 -7.23 11.33
N VAL A 187 21.01 -7.42 12.64
CA VAL A 187 20.29 -6.52 13.55
C VAL A 187 21.26 -5.43 14.00
N GLU A 188 20.83 -4.16 13.96
CA GLU A 188 21.66 -3.07 14.51
C GLU A 188 21.58 -3.07 16.05
N PRO A 189 22.70 -2.77 16.72
CA PRO A 189 22.72 -2.67 18.17
C PRO A 189 21.75 -1.60 18.66
N LEU A 190 21.02 -1.91 19.72
CA LEU A 190 20.02 -1.04 20.32
C LEU A 190 20.72 0.03 21.18
N ASP A 191 20.89 1.24 20.62
CA ASP A 191 21.36 2.39 21.38
C ASP A 191 20.16 3.07 22.09
N GLY A 192 19.80 2.61 23.30
CA GLY A 192 18.77 3.23 24.16
C GLY A 192 17.37 2.62 24.10
N GLU A 193 16.30 3.42 24.27
CA GLU A 193 14.88 3.00 24.18
C GLU A 193 14.36 2.90 22.73
N ASP A 194 15.25 2.78 21.75
CA ASP A 194 14.89 2.74 20.34
C ASP A 194 14.24 1.39 19.97
N GLU A 195 13.31 1.40 19.01
CA GLU A 195 12.76 0.17 18.41
C GLU A 195 13.88 -0.64 17.72
N PRO A 196 13.80 -1.98 17.67
CA PRO A 196 14.79 -2.79 16.98
C PRO A 196 14.85 -2.43 15.50
N LYS A 197 16.07 -2.13 15.04
CA LYS A 197 16.39 -1.82 13.64
C LYS A 197 17.18 -2.96 13.05
N VAL A 198 16.95 -3.22 11.77
CA VAL A 198 17.69 -4.22 11.01
C VAL A 198 18.34 -3.59 9.79
N ARG A 199 19.48 -4.12 9.40
CA ARG A 199 20.18 -3.78 8.18
C ARG A 199 19.75 -4.74 7.08
N VAL A 200 19.21 -4.19 6.00
CA VAL A 200 18.70 -4.97 4.87
C VAL A 200 19.50 -4.69 3.59
N LEU A 201 19.65 -5.72 2.74
CA LEU A 201 20.17 -5.61 1.38
C LEU A 201 19.08 -5.91 0.37
N TYR A 202 18.99 -5.10 -0.67
CA TYR A 202 17.97 -5.26 -1.71
C TYR A 202 18.33 -6.40 -2.65
N CYS A 203 17.40 -7.34 -2.86
CA CYS A 203 17.58 -8.49 -3.75
C CYS A 203 17.65 -8.06 -5.22
N ASN A 204 16.89 -7.02 -5.57
CA ASN A 204 16.69 -6.56 -6.94
C ASN A 204 17.12 -5.10 -7.07
N PRO A 205 18.43 -4.80 -7.09
CA PRO A 205 18.93 -3.42 -7.17
C PRO A 205 18.58 -2.81 -8.53
N THR A 206 17.80 -1.72 -8.52
CA THR A 206 17.43 -0.95 -9.72
C THR A 206 18.35 0.25 -9.95
N HIS A 207 19.10 0.66 -8.93
CA HIS A 207 20.09 1.73 -8.99
C HIS A 207 21.47 1.26 -8.51
N GLN A 208 22.52 1.94 -8.97
CA GLN A 208 23.90 1.64 -8.57
C GLN A 208 24.11 1.78 -7.05
N SER A 209 23.41 2.71 -6.40
CA SER A 209 23.44 2.92 -4.95
C SER A 209 22.81 1.78 -4.15
N MET A 210 21.99 0.92 -4.77
CA MET A 210 21.38 -0.26 -4.13
C MET A 210 22.24 -1.51 -4.25
N LEU A 211 23.28 -1.50 -5.11
CA LEU A 211 24.13 -2.67 -5.31
C LEU A 211 24.92 -2.97 -4.03
N PRO A 212 24.86 -4.20 -3.48
CA PRO A 212 25.60 -4.55 -2.28
C PRO A 212 27.11 -4.49 -2.50
N CYS A 213 27.83 -3.91 -1.53
CA CYS A 213 29.28 -3.89 -1.52
C CYS A 213 29.84 -5.27 -1.18
N ARG A 214 30.61 -5.88 -2.09
CA ARG A 214 31.26 -7.18 -1.86
C ARG A 214 32.23 -7.15 -0.68
N TYR A 215 33.07 -6.12 -0.60
CA TYR A 215 34.03 -5.97 0.50
C TYR A 215 33.35 -5.78 1.86
N PHE A 216 32.15 -5.21 1.90
CA PHE A 216 31.40 -5.09 3.14
C PHE A 216 30.85 -6.45 3.59
N LEU A 217 30.33 -7.23 2.65
CA LEU A 217 29.90 -8.61 2.93
C LEU A 217 31.05 -9.49 3.43
N ASP A 218 32.26 -9.25 2.93
CA ASP A 218 33.48 -9.95 3.36
C ASP A 218 34.09 -9.35 4.66
N GLY A 219 33.59 -8.21 5.15
CA GLY A 219 34.08 -7.52 6.35
C GLY A 219 35.33 -6.65 6.16
N ASP A 220 35.79 -6.46 4.92
CA ASP A 220 37.04 -5.78 4.55
C ASP A 220 36.84 -4.35 4.01
N CYS A 221 35.61 -3.82 4.03
CA CYS A 221 35.35 -2.47 3.53
C CYS A 221 35.92 -1.40 4.45
N ARG A 222 36.69 -0.46 3.87
CA ARG A 222 37.35 0.64 4.59
C ARG A 222 36.57 1.96 4.58
N PHE A 223 35.50 2.02 3.80
CA PHE A 223 34.69 3.22 3.62
C PHE A 223 33.51 3.21 4.58
N SER A 224 32.98 4.38 4.95
CA SER A 224 31.74 4.50 5.70
C SER A 224 30.54 4.09 4.83
N GLU A 225 29.36 3.91 5.44
CA GLU A 225 28.11 3.60 4.71
C GLU A 225 27.79 4.64 3.63
N ASP A 226 28.06 5.92 3.89
CA ASP A 226 27.77 7.03 2.96
C ASP A 226 28.86 7.28 1.92
N ASP A 227 30.12 6.94 2.21
CA ASP A 227 31.26 7.19 1.32
C ASP A 227 31.57 6.01 0.38
N CYS A 228 30.97 4.85 0.62
CA CYS A 228 31.18 3.67 -0.23
C CYS A 228 30.46 3.83 -1.57
N ARG A 229 31.10 3.40 -2.66
CA ARG A 229 30.48 3.40 -4.01
C ARG A 229 29.30 2.42 -4.12
N TYR A 230 29.25 1.43 -3.24
CA TYR A 230 28.27 0.35 -3.22
C TYR A 230 27.59 0.33 -1.85
N SER A 231 26.33 -0.11 -1.80
CA SER A 231 25.52 -0.14 -0.59
C SER A 231 26.10 -1.05 0.49
N HIS A 232 26.17 -0.56 1.74
CA HIS A 232 26.35 -1.40 2.93
C HIS A 232 24.99 -1.88 3.49
N GLY A 233 23.92 -1.72 2.72
CA GLY A 233 22.54 -1.93 3.15
C GLY A 233 21.89 -0.66 3.64
N SER A 234 20.64 -0.80 4.04
CA SER A 234 19.81 0.27 4.59
C SER A 234 19.32 -0.17 5.95
N VAL A 235 19.42 0.72 6.94
CA VAL A 235 18.90 0.48 8.29
C VAL A 235 17.42 0.84 8.31
N VAL A 236 16.57 -0.13 8.67
CA VAL A 236 15.11 -0.01 8.67
C VAL A 236 14.56 -0.58 9.97
N SER A 237 13.54 0.06 10.56
CA SER A 237 12.84 -0.44 11.74
C SER A 237 12.09 -1.74 11.43
N VAL A 238 12.07 -2.70 12.36
CA VAL A 238 11.33 -3.96 12.19
C VAL A 238 9.84 -3.72 11.92
N SER A 239 9.27 -2.65 12.49
CA SER A 239 7.89 -2.20 12.27
C SER A 239 7.57 -1.83 10.81
N ASP A 240 8.56 -1.38 10.03
CA ASP A 240 8.38 -0.95 8.64
C ASP A 240 8.59 -2.08 7.61
N LEU A 241 9.06 -3.25 8.07
CA LEU A 241 9.23 -4.41 7.20
C LEU A 241 7.88 -5.00 6.81
N ARG A 242 7.81 -5.48 5.57
CA ARG A 242 6.65 -6.20 5.03
C ARG A 242 7.05 -7.61 4.59
N GLU A 243 6.04 -8.43 4.38
CA GLU A 243 6.20 -9.78 3.83
C GLU A 243 6.86 -9.75 2.44
N PHE A 244 7.74 -10.72 2.18
CA PHE A 244 8.40 -10.87 0.89
C PHE A 244 7.37 -11.21 -0.21
N LYS A 245 7.37 -10.44 -1.30
CA LYS A 245 6.47 -10.69 -2.44
C LYS A 245 7.18 -11.55 -3.48
N GLU A 246 6.80 -12.81 -3.60
CA GLU A 246 7.30 -13.68 -4.67
C GLU A 246 6.74 -13.24 -6.03
N PRO A 247 7.59 -13.15 -7.08
CA PRO A 247 7.12 -12.85 -8.43
C PRO A 247 6.24 -13.97 -8.99
N ASP A 248 5.10 -13.64 -9.59
CA ASP A 248 4.25 -14.62 -10.28
C ASP A 248 4.71 -14.84 -11.73
N TYR A 249 5.50 -15.88 -11.92
CA TYR A 249 6.01 -16.29 -13.24
C TYR A 249 4.93 -16.76 -14.22
N SER A 250 3.69 -17.01 -13.76
CA SER A 250 2.56 -17.37 -14.63
C SER A 250 2.17 -16.25 -15.60
N LEU A 251 2.54 -15.00 -15.27
CA LEU A 251 2.26 -13.80 -16.05
C LEU A 251 3.27 -13.58 -17.19
N LEU A 252 4.38 -14.33 -17.19
CA LEU A 252 5.45 -14.16 -18.16
C LEU A 252 5.07 -14.78 -19.51
N LYS A 253 4.66 -13.93 -20.45
CA LYS A 253 4.27 -14.29 -21.82
C LYS A 253 4.91 -13.31 -22.80
N GLU A 254 4.88 -13.65 -24.09
CA GLU A 254 5.32 -12.74 -25.15
C GLU A 254 4.52 -11.43 -25.07
N GLY A 255 5.23 -10.31 -25.01
CA GLY A 255 4.69 -8.96 -24.80
C GLY A 255 4.54 -8.54 -23.34
N SER A 256 4.76 -9.42 -22.37
CA SER A 256 4.71 -9.04 -20.95
C SER A 256 5.91 -8.17 -20.56
N VAL A 257 5.67 -7.23 -19.64
CA VAL A 257 6.71 -6.38 -19.05
C VAL A 257 7.38 -7.11 -17.89
N CYS A 258 8.70 -7.01 -17.80
CA CYS A 258 9.49 -7.59 -16.71
C CYS A 258 10.65 -6.67 -16.32
N LEU A 259 11.22 -6.90 -15.14
CA LEU A 259 12.58 -6.48 -14.83
C LEU A 259 13.54 -7.59 -15.24
N ALA A 260 14.64 -7.22 -15.85
CA ALA A 260 15.69 -8.13 -16.26
C ALA A 260 17.04 -7.62 -15.78
N LYS A 261 17.88 -8.54 -15.31
CA LYS A 261 19.23 -8.22 -14.87
C LYS A 261 20.14 -8.00 -16.08
N TYR A 262 20.89 -6.90 -16.08
CA TYR A 262 21.88 -6.61 -17.10
C TYR A 262 23.31 -6.96 -16.64
N SER A 263 24.28 -6.81 -17.55
CA SER A 263 25.69 -7.16 -17.32
C SER A 263 26.36 -6.45 -16.12
N ASP A 264 25.80 -5.33 -15.67
CA ASP A 264 26.25 -4.57 -14.51
C ASP A 264 25.62 -5.03 -13.18
N ASN A 265 24.80 -6.09 -13.20
CA ASN A 265 23.99 -6.61 -12.10
C ASN A 265 22.86 -5.69 -11.63
N ILE A 266 22.49 -4.69 -12.44
CA ILE A 266 21.34 -3.82 -12.18
C ILE A 266 20.13 -4.36 -12.93
N TRP A 267 18.97 -4.28 -12.29
CA TRP A 267 17.70 -4.71 -12.86
C TRP A 267 17.05 -3.57 -13.65
N TYR A 268 16.91 -3.77 -14.95
CA TYR A 268 16.31 -2.82 -15.87
C TYR A 268 14.97 -3.32 -16.38
N ARG A 269 14.09 -2.36 -16.68
CA ARG A 269 12.80 -2.66 -17.26
C ARG A 269 12.93 -3.13 -18.72
N ALA A 270 12.29 -4.25 -19.03
CA ALA A 270 12.33 -4.91 -20.32
C ALA A 270 10.95 -5.48 -20.72
N VAL A 271 10.81 -5.83 -22.00
CA VAL A 271 9.62 -6.50 -22.55
C VAL A 271 10.02 -7.84 -23.11
N VAL A 272 9.30 -8.90 -22.78
CA VAL A 272 9.53 -10.24 -23.32
C VAL A 272 9.12 -10.27 -24.79
N LEU A 273 10.04 -10.61 -25.69
CA LEU A 273 9.76 -10.76 -27.12
C LEU A 273 9.33 -12.18 -27.48
N SER A 274 10.08 -13.19 -27.02
CA SER A 274 9.78 -14.60 -27.28
C SER A 274 10.26 -15.51 -26.15
N CYS A 275 9.50 -16.58 -25.90
CA CYS A 275 9.86 -17.61 -24.94
C CYS A 275 10.48 -18.81 -25.69
N LYS A 276 11.72 -19.18 -25.38
CA LYS A 276 12.40 -20.35 -25.98
C LYS A 276 12.20 -21.60 -25.11
N GLU A 277 12.44 -22.78 -25.68
CA GLU A 277 12.09 -24.09 -25.09
C GLU A 277 12.94 -24.51 -23.85
N ASP A 278 13.87 -23.68 -23.37
CA ASP A 278 14.80 -24.01 -22.27
C ASP A 278 14.77 -22.98 -21.11
N HIS A 279 13.61 -22.44 -20.73
CA HIS A 279 13.50 -21.36 -19.71
C HIS A 279 14.32 -20.10 -20.03
N LYS A 280 14.63 -19.91 -21.32
CA LYS A 280 15.33 -18.75 -21.87
C LYS A 280 14.33 -17.82 -22.53
N TYR A 281 14.41 -16.53 -22.20
CA TYR A 281 13.52 -15.52 -22.74
C TYR A 281 14.33 -14.51 -23.53
N ALA A 282 13.93 -14.26 -24.77
CA ALA A 282 14.44 -13.12 -25.51
C ALA A 282 13.68 -11.89 -25.03
N ILE A 283 14.39 -10.94 -24.45
CA ILE A 283 13.84 -9.71 -23.91
C ILE A 283 14.39 -8.51 -24.65
N LYS A 284 13.69 -7.39 -24.53
CA LYS A 284 14.12 -6.11 -25.07
C LYS A 284 14.11 -5.04 -23.98
N PHE A 285 15.28 -4.47 -23.68
CA PHE A 285 15.40 -3.43 -22.67
C PHE A 285 14.75 -2.13 -23.13
N LYS A 286 13.90 -1.53 -22.29
CA LYS A 286 13.21 -0.25 -22.62
C LYS A 286 14.19 0.92 -22.68
N SER A 287 15.24 0.91 -21.85
CA SER A 287 16.22 2.00 -21.75
C SER A 287 17.25 2.02 -22.89
N TYR A 288 17.72 0.86 -23.33
CA TYR A 288 18.81 0.73 -24.31
C TYR A 288 18.33 0.28 -25.69
N ASN A 289 17.05 -0.14 -25.82
CA ASN A 289 16.46 -0.68 -27.04
C ASN A 289 17.26 -1.87 -27.62
N GLU A 290 18.03 -2.55 -26.77
CA GLU A 290 18.86 -3.71 -27.06
C GLU A 290 18.10 -4.99 -26.72
N GLU A 291 18.32 -6.03 -27.51
CA GLU A 291 17.72 -7.35 -27.33
C GLU A 291 18.75 -8.30 -26.71
N ASP A 292 18.36 -9.00 -25.66
CA ASP A 292 19.21 -9.96 -24.98
C ASP A 292 18.45 -11.25 -24.63
N VAL A 293 19.17 -12.34 -24.39
CA VAL A 293 18.58 -13.63 -24.02
C VAL A 293 18.96 -13.93 -22.58
N VAL A 294 17.96 -13.93 -21.71
CA VAL A 294 18.13 -14.03 -20.26
C VAL A 294 17.40 -15.28 -19.74
N ASP A 295 17.98 -15.93 -18.72
CA ASP A 295 17.38 -17.08 -18.05
C ASP A 295 16.27 -16.64 -17.07
N LEU A 296 15.39 -17.57 -16.68
CA LEU A 296 14.27 -17.27 -15.76
C LEU A 296 14.70 -16.68 -14.40
N GLU A 297 15.89 -17.01 -13.92
CA GLU A 297 16.44 -16.52 -12.64
C GLU A 297 16.74 -15.01 -12.66
N ASP A 298 17.11 -14.50 -13.84
CA ASP A 298 17.47 -13.11 -14.08
C ASP A 298 16.28 -12.29 -14.62
N LEU A 299 15.05 -12.80 -14.43
CA LEU A 299 13.80 -12.18 -14.84
C LEU A 299 12.81 -12.10 -13.68
N ILE A 300 12.17 -10.94 -13.55
CA ILE A 300 11.12 -10.70 -12.58
C ILE A 300 9.91 -10.15 -13.34
N PRO A 301 8.81 -10.91 -13.44
CA PRO A 301 7.55 -10.41 -13.97
C PRO A 301 7.08 -9.18 -13.19
N LEU A 302 6.69 -8.12 -13.90
CA LEU A 302 5.94 -7.01 -13.32
C LEU A 302 4.47 -7.23 -13.65
N ASP A 303 3.58 -7.02 -12.67
CA ASP A 303 2.16 -7.01 -12.96
C ASP A 303 1.87 -5.80 -13.87
N ASN A 304 0.98 -5.92 -14.85
CA ASN A 304 0.64 -4.79 -15.75
C ASN A 304 -0.01 -3.61 -14.99
N SER A 305 -0.29 -3.77 -13.69
CA SER A 305 -0.69 -2.70 -12.77
C SER A 305 0.50 -1.92 -12.19
N ASP A 306 1.70 -2.52 -12.16
CA ASP A 306 2.97 -1.91 -11.70
C ASP A 306 3.68 -1.19 -12.86
N ASP A 307 2.90 -0.75 -13.86
CA ASP A 307 3.32 0.10 -14.96
C ASP A 307 2.96 1.58 -14.69
N PRO A 308 3.87 2.38 -14.12
CA PRO A 308 3.77 3.83 -14.22
C PRO A 308 4.06 4.36 -15.64
N CYS A 309 4.43 3.52 -16.62
CA CYS A 309 5.08 4.01 -17.85
C CYS A 309 4.70 3.37 -19.19
N ASP A 310 3.56 2.68 -19.34
CA ASP A 310 3.04 2.37 -20.70
C ASP A 310 1.51 2.40 -20.83
N SER A 311 0.89 3.39 -20.18
CA SER A 311 -0.37 3.94 -20.65
C SER A 311 -0.34 5.45 -20.41
N ASP A 312 -0.41 6.23 -21.49
CA ASP A 312 -0.79 7.64 -21.51
C ASP A 312 -2.21 7.82 -20.94
N SER A 313 -2.34 7.60 -19.63
CA SER A 313 -3.56 7.75 -18.85
C SER A 313 -3.19 8.39 -17.52
N ASP A 314 -3.00 9.70 -17.58
CA ASP A 314 -2.78 10.59 -16.44
C ASP A 314 -3.69 10.25 -15.25
N SER A 315 -3.12 9.71 -14.18
CA SER A 315 -3.73 9.78 -12.86
C SER A 315 -2.66 9.78 -11.77
N ASP A 316 -1.88 10.86 -11.74
CA ASP A 316 -1.15 11.23 -10.53
C ASP A 316 -1.99 12.23 -9.73
N SER A 317 -2.71 11.71 -8.74
CA SER A 317 -3.35 12.49 -7.69
C SER A 317 -2.37 12.71 -6.55
N ILE A 318 -1.44 13.67 -6.71
CA ILE A 318 -0.96 14.42 -5.56
C ILE A 318 -2.14 15.28 -5.11
N GLN A 319 -2.62 15.11 -3.88
CA GLN A 319 -3.66 15.95 -3.29
C GLN A 319 -3.06 17.29 -2.84
N PRO A 320 -3.41 18.44 -3.43
CA PRO A 320 -3.23 19.73 -2.79
C PRO A 320 -4.51 20.04 -2.00
N LEU A 321 -4.31 20.52 -0.78
CA LEU A 321 -5.34 20.94 0.17
C LEU A 321 -6.40 21.84 -0.49
N LYS A 322 -7.68 21.48 -0.30
CA LYS A 322 -8.86 22.27 -0.70
C LYS A 322 -8.89 23.63 0.02
N PRO A 323 -9.03 24.76 -0.68
CA PRO A 323 -9.79 25.88 -0.16
C PRO A 323 -11.28 25.65 -0.44
N LEU A 324 -12.09 25.96 0.57
CA LEU A 324 -13.55 25.86 0.54
C LEU A 324 -14.17 26.99 -0.31
N ASN A 325 -15.11 26.59 -1.18
CA ASN A 325 -16.16 27.35 -1.90
C ASN A 325 -16.06 27.25 -3.42
N ASP A 326 -16.95 26.48 -4.05
CA ASP A 326 -18.15 27.01 -4.73
C ASP A 326 -18.94 25.83 -5.33
N GLU A 327 -20.26 25.79 -5.10
CA GLU A 327 -21.13 24.71 -5.55
C GLU A 327 -21.73 25.04 -6.93
N ASN A 328 -21.78 24.01 -7.80
CA ASN A 328 -22.48 23.88 -9.09
C ASN A 328 -21.60 24.03 -10.35
N SER A 329 -21.28 22.90 -11.00
CA SER A 329 -21.36 22.66 -12.45
C SER A 329 -20.85 21.25 -12.79
N ASP A 330 -21.52 20.59 -13.74
CA ASP A 330 -21.30 19.21 -14.19
C ASP A 330 -19.86 18.89 -14.67
N GLU A 331 -19.47 17.62 -14.52
CA GLU A 331 -18.21 16.96 -14.91
C GLU A 331 -17.40 17.66 -16.01
N GLU A 332 -16.48 18.53 -15.57
CA GLU A 332 -15.33 18.95 -16.37
C GLU A 332 -14.09 18.26 -15.80
N GLU A 333 -13.52 17.34 -16.58
CA GLU A 333 -12.12 16.91 -16.50
C GLU A 333 -11.28 18.20 -16.43
N ALA A 334 -10.87 18.58 -15.23
CA ALA A 334 -10.17 19.81 -14.93
C ALA A 334 -8.81 19.74 -15.62
N VAL A 335 -8.75 20.26 -16.85
CA VAL A 335 -7.47 20.55 -17.51
C VAL A 335 -6.75 21.51 -16.58
N PRO A 336 -5.54 21.19 -16.10
CA PRO A 336 -4.77 22.12 -15.28
C PRO A 336 -4.51 23.35 -16.13
N VAL A 337 -5.27 24.39 -15.85
CA VAL A 337 -5.02 25.74 -16.29
C VAL A 337 -3.78 26.19 -15.51
N PHE A 338 -2.60 25.74 -15.94
CA PHE A 338 -1.40 26.54 -15.76
C PHE A 338 -1.51 27.74 -16.71
N LEU A 339 -2.53 28.58 -16.51
CA LEU A 339 -2.48 29.96 -16.93
C LEU A 339 -1.55 30.67 -15.95
N TRP A 340 -0.25 30.40 -16.08
CA TRP A 340 0.66 31.52 -15.92
C TRP A 340 0.35 32.42 -17.11
N LYS A 341 -0.65 33.29 -16.96
CA LYS A 341 -0.65 34.54 -17.72
C LYS A 341 0.59 35.22 -17.17
N PRO A 342 1.70 35.33 -17.91
CA PRO A 342 2.71 36.28 -17.49
C PRO A 342 1.94 37.58 -17.26
N PRO A 343 2.14 38.28 -16.13
CA PRO A 343 1.63 39.63 -16.02
C PRO A 343 2.07 40.28 -17.33
N GLN A 344 1.10 40.79 -18.11
CA GLN A 344 1.41 41.58 -19.30
C GLN A 344 2.56 42.48 -18.88
N THR A 345 3.75 42.25 -19.44
CA THR A 345 4.99 42.86 -18.99
C THR A 345 4.99 44.28 -19.51
N THR A 346 4.03 45.08 -19.06
CA THR A 346 4.03 46.53 -19.17
C THR A 346 4.76 47.15 -17.97
N GLN A 347 5.34 46.33 -17.08
CA GLN A 347 6.33 46.80 -16.12
C GLN A 347 7.59 47.19 -16.89
N ALA A 348 7.85 48.49 -16.97
CA ALA A 348 9.02 49.04 -17.64
C ALA A 348 10.29 48.36 -17.11
N MET A 349 11.18 47.94 -18.00
CA MET A 349 12.50 47.39 -17.67
C MET A 349 13.21 48.31 -16.67
N GLY A 350 13.25 47.93 -15.38
CA GLY A 350 13.80 48.79 -14.32
C GLY A 350 13.15 48.70 -12.93
N GLU A 351 12.00 48.04 -12.74
CA GLU A 351 11.33 47.99 -11.42
C GLU A 351 12.12 47.27 -10.31
N TRP A 352 12.92 46.26 -10.64
CA TRP A 352 13.90 45.64 -9.74
C TRP A 352 14.91 46.62 -9.11
N GLU A 353 15.05 47.82 -9.68
CA GLU A 353 15.87 48.89 -9.11
C GLU A 353 15.14 49.81 -8.15
N ALA A 354 13.83 49.63 -7.93
CA ALA A 354 13.13 50.36 -6.86
C ALA A 354 13.73 50.05 -5.47
N TYR A 355 14.31 48.86 -5.30
CA TYR A 355 14.91 48.38 -4.06
C TYR A 355 16.45 48.41 -4.06
N THR A 356 17.09 48.89 -5.14
CA THR A 356 18.55 49.03 -5.21
C THR A 356 18.93 50.46 -5.62
N LYS A 357 20.16 50.91 -5.36
CA LYS A 357 20.59 52.30 -5.63
C LYS A 357 20.76 52.62 -7.13
N GLY A 358 20.11 51.89 -8.04
CA GLY A 358 20.10 52.13 -9.48
C GLY A 358 21.47 52.02 -10.15
N ILE A 359 22.36 51.18 -9.63
CA ILE A 359 23.71 51.01 -10.20
C ILE A 359 23.66 50.32 -11.57
N GLY A 360 22.73 49.38 -11.78
CA GLY A 360 22.57 48.63 -13.03
C GLY A 360 22.12 49.51 -14.19
N SER A 361 21.03 50.25 -14.05
CA SER A 361 20.50 51.16 -15.07
C SER A 361 21.46 52.29 -15.38
N LYS A 362 22.14 52.84 -14.36
CA LYS A 362 23.14 53.89 -14.56
C LYS A 362 24.35 53.38 -15.35
N LEU A 363 24.74 52.12 -15.14
CA LEU A 363 25.78 51.48 -15.94
C LEU A 363 25.31 51.21 -17.37
N MET A 364 24.09 50.70 -17.55
CA MET A 364 23.51 50.45 -18.88
C MET A 364 23.38 51.73 -19.69
N LEU A 365 22.88 52.82 -19.10
CA LEU A 365 22.84 54.16 -19.71
C LEU A 365 24.24 54.64 -20.10
N LYS A 366 25.24 54.43 -19.23
CA LYS A 366 26.63 54.81 -19.52
C LYS A 366 27.24 54.01 -20.67
N MET A 367 26.76 52.78 -20.90
CA MET A 367 27.17 51.91 -22.00
C MET A 367 26.29 52.07 -23.25
N GLY A 368 25.38 53.05 -23.27
CA GLY A 368 24.61 53.43 -24.47
C GLY A 368 23.23 52.79 -24.59
N TYR A 369 22.68 52.19 -23.53
CA TYR A 369 21.30 51.72 -23.51
C TYR A 369 20.30 52.89 -23.48
N VAL A 370 19.30 52.86 -24.35
CA VAL A 370 18.18 53.81 -24.35
C VAL A 370 16.97 53.14 -23.70
N MET A 371 16.38 53.77 -22.67
CA MET A 371 15.21 53.21 -21.98
C MET A 371 14.05 53.00 -22.95
N GLY A 372 13.59 51.76 -23.07
CA GLY A 372 12.48 51.37 -23.94
C GLY A 372 12.89 50.73 -25.27
N GLU A 373 14.16 50.81 -25.64
CA GLU A 373 14.73 50.06 -26.78
C GLU A 373 15.45 48.81 -26.29
N GLY A 374 15.76 47.87 -27.18
CA GLY A 374 16.53 46.70 -26.77
C GLY A 374 18.03 46.94 -26.75
N LEU A 375 18.75 46.08 -26.04
CA LEU A 375 20.21 46.15 -25.94
C LEU A 375 20.88 45.93 -27.31
N GLY A 376 21.71 46.87 -27.78
CA GLY A 376 22.46 46.72 -29.03
C GLY A 376 22.96 48.07 -29.58
N LYS A 377 23.93 48.04 -30.50
CA LYS A 377 24.56 49.25 -31.06
C LYS A 377 23.55 50.20 -31.75
N ASN A 378 22.48 49.65 -32.31
CA ASN A 378 21.39 50.38 -32.97
C ASN A 378 20.03 50.13 -32.29
N GLY A 379 20.00 49.69 -31.03
CA GLY A 379 18.74 49.30 -30.37
C GLY A 379 18.12 47.99 -30.87
N GLU A 380 18.89 47.16 -31.60
CA GLU A 380 18.43 45.90 -32.25
C GLU A 380 18.01 44.79 -31.29
N GLY A 381 18.31 44.93 -30.00
CA GLY A 381 17.88 43.96 -29.01
C GLY A 381 16.36 43.88 -28.90
N ARG A 382 15.85 42.81 -28.29
CA ARG A 382 14.44 42.75 -27.93
C ARG A 382 14.22 43.49 -26.62
N ALA A 383 13.39 44.54 -26.67
CA ALA A 383 12.95 45.25 -25.46
C ALA A 383 11.95 44.41 -24.65
N GLU A 384 11.11 43.63 -25.32
CA GLU A 384 10.11 42.79 -24.70
C GLU A 384 10.64 41.37 -24.42
N PRO A 385 10.44 40.85 -23.19
CA PRO A 385 10.74 39.46 -22.87
C PRO A 385 10.08 38.48 -23.84
N VAL A 386 10.72 37.34 -24.08
CA VAL A 386 10.14 36.30 -24.94
C VAL A 386 8.91 35.71 -24.25
N PRO A 387 7.70 35.80 -24.84
CA PRO A 387 6.53 35.18 -24.23
C PRO A 387 6.68 33.66 -24.28
N ILE A 388 6.56 33.01 -23.13
CA ILE A 388 6.53 31.56 -23.04
C ILE A 388 5.13 31.11 -23.44
N LYS A 389 5.01 30.50 -24.62
CA LYS A 389 3.74 29.89 -25.08
C LYS A 389 3.71 28.44 -24.63
N LEU A 390 2.86 28.15 -23.64
CA LEU A 390 2.62 26.77 -23.20
C LEU A 390 1.86 26.03 -24.29
N LEU A 391 2.45 24.94 -24.77
CA LEU A 391 1.91 24.09 -25.81
C LEU A 391 1.34 22.83 -25.17
N PRO A 392 0.26 22.26 -25.73
CA PRO A 392 -0.29 21.02 -25.19
C PRO A 392 0.76 19.90 -25.32
N PRO A 393 1.04 19.15 -24.23
CA PRO A 393 2.02 18.06 -24.26
C PRO A 393 1.55 16.95 -25.21
N GLY A 394 2.50 16.17 -25.75
CA GLY A 394 2.21 15.00 -26.58
C GLY A 394 1.70 15.28 -28.01
N LYS A 395 1.85 16.51 -28.54
CA LYS A 395 1.45 16.86 -29.91
C LYS A 395 2.62 17.36 -30.74
N SER A 396 2.67 16.97 -32.03
CA SER A 396 3.67 17.46 -32.97
C SER A 396 3.49 18.95 -33.26
N LEU A 397 4.59 19.63 -33.60
CA LEU A 397 4.61 21.05 -33.99
C LEU A 397 3.65 21.33 -35.14
N ASP A 398 3.59 20.45 -36.14
CA ASP A 398 2.66 20.59 -37.26
C ASP A 398 1.19 20.53 -36.82
N LYS A 399 0.87 19.64 -35.86
CA LYS A 399 -0.48 19.52 -35.30
C LYS A 399 -0.87 20.72 -34.45
N ILE A 400 0.09 21.27 -33.73
CA ILE A 400 -0.06 22.49 -32.94
C ILE A 400 -0.32 23.68 -33.87
N MET A 401 0.41 23.77 -34.99
CA MET A 401 0.23 24.84 -35.97
C MET A 401 -1.16 24.75 -36.62
N GLU A 402 -1.61 23.55 -37.00
CA GLU A 402 -2.96 23.32 -37.51
C GLU A 402 -4.04 23.71 -36.48
N LEU A 403 -3.83 23.39 -35.20
CA LEU A 403 -4.73 23.79 -34.12
C LEU A 403 -4.74 25.30 -33.89
N GLN A 404 -3.59 25.96 -34.05
CA GLN A 404 -3.46 27.40 -33.91
C GLN A 404 -4.14 28.14 -35.06
N GLU A 405 -3.98 27.67 -36.30
CA GLU A 405 -4.67 28.22 -37.47
C GLU A 405 -6.20 28.07 -37.34
N LYS A 406 -6.66 26.93 -36.81
CA LYS A 406 -8.09 26.70 -36.51
C LYS A 406 -8.61 27.53 -35.34
N ALA A 407 -7.78 27.87 -34.37
CA ALA A 407 -8.16 28.61 -33.18
C ALA A 407 -8.19 30.13 -33.40
N GLY A 408 -7.33 30.67 -34.25
CA GLY A 408 -7.17 32.12 -34.38
C GLY A 408 -6.90 32.75 -33.02
N ASP A 409 -7.80 33.65 -32.58
CA ASP A 409 -7.74 34.35 -31.28
C ASP A 409 -8.36 33.57 -30.10
N GLN A 410 -8.94 32.38 -30.34
CA GLN A 410 -9.55 31.56 -29.29
C GLN A 410 -8.52 30.69 -28.57
N SER A 411 -8.84 30.24 -27.36
CA SER A 411 -7.95 29.36 -26.61
C SER A 411 -7.78 28.01 -27.33
N LEU A 412 -6.53 27.57 -27.51
CA LEU A 412 -6.17 26.31 -28.17
C LEU A 412 -6.87 25.08 -27.54
N PHE A 413 -7.14 25.15 -26.24
CA PHE A 413 -7.78 24.10 -25.46
C PHE A 413 -9.27 23.94 -25.79
N ASP A 414 -10.00 25.02 -26.02
CA ASP A 414 -11.43 24.96 -26.37
C ASP A 414 -11.65 24.31 -27.74
N VAL A 415 -10.79 24.63 -28.70
CA VAL A 415 -10.81 24.03 -30.04
C VAL A 415 -10.50 22.55 -29.96
N MET A 416 -9.51 22.17 -29.14
CA MET A 416 -9.15 20.77 -28.90
C MET A 416 -10.31 19.98 -28.27
N LYS A 417 -10.98 20.53 -27.25
CA LYS A 417 -12.16 19.93 -26.60
C LYS A 417 -13.31 19.73 -27.61
N LYS A 418 -13.50 20.70 -28.51
CA LYS A 418 -14.50 20.64 -29.59
C LYS A 418 -14.17 19.57 -30.64
N GLU A 419 -12.91 19.44 -31.06
CA GLU A 419 -12.49 18.39 -31.99
C GLU A 419 -12.60 16.98 -31.38
N ARG A 420 -12.20 16.79 -30.11
CA ARG A 420 -12.34 15.50 -29.40
C ARG A 420 -13.80 15.05 -29.31
N LYS A 421 -14.73 15.97 -29.01
CA LYS A 421 -16.18 15.69 -28.98
C LYS A 421 -16.72 15.31 -30.37
N LYS A 422 -16.20 15.90 -31.45
CA LYS A 422 -16.59 15.53 -32.81
C LYS A 422 -16.09 14.12 -33.18
N GLN A 423 -14.85 13.79 -32.85
CA GLN A 423 -14.27 12.47 -33.11
C GLN A 423 -15.02 11.35 -32.39
N LYS A 424 -15.31 11.52 -31.09
CA LYS A 424 -16.10 10.54 -30.32
C LYS A 424 -17.49 10.29 -30.94
N LYS A 425 -18.16 11.33 -31.45
CA LYS A 425 -19.45 11.19 -32.14
C LYS A 425 -19.36 10.44 -33.46
N ILE A 426 -18.27 10.58 -34.20
CA ILE A 426 -18.05 9.85 -35.46
C ILE A 426 -17.81 8.37 -35.17
N GLU A 427 -16.97 8.08 -34.17
CA GLU A 427 -16.67 6.71 -33.74
C GLU A 427 -17.91 5.97 -33.22
N GLU A 428 -18.75 6.65 -32.44
CA GLU A 428 -20.00 6.06 -31.93
C GLU A 428 -20.98 5.74 -33.06
N LYS A 429 -21.08 6.61 -34.08
CA LYS A 429 -21.88 6.34 -35.29
C LYS A 429 -21.36 5.13 -36.05
N LEU A 430 -20.05 5.05 -36.28
CA LEU A 430 -19.42 3.90 -36.94
C LEU A 430 -19.73 2.60 -36.19
N LYS A 431 -19.59 2.57 -34.86
CA LYS A 431 -19.94 1.40 -34.04
C LYS A 431 -21.42 1.01 -34.14
N THR A 432 -22.33 1.98 -34.24
CA THR A 432 -23.76 1.67 -34.43
C THR A 432 -24.08 1.12 -35.81
N ASP A 433 -23.36 1.54 -36.84
CA ASP A 433 -23.58 1.08 -38.20
C ASP A 433 -23.00 -0.33 -38.41
N TYR A 434 -21.81 -0.62 -37.86
CA TYR A 434 -21.25 -1.98 -37.81
C TYR A 434 -22.18 -2.99 -37.09
N LYS A 435 -22.91 -2.56 -36.05
CA LYS A 435 -23.88 -3.43 -35.35
C LYS A 435 -25.16 -3.70 -36.14
N LYS A 436 -25.53 -2.85 -37.10
CA LYS A 436 -26.73 -3.01 -37.92
C LYS A 436 -26.51 -3.93 -39.12
N GLU A 437 -25.29 -4.02 -39.63
CA GLU A 437 -24.95 -4.85 -40.78
C GLU A 437 -24.65 -6.32 -40.44
N ALA A 438 -24.60 -6.68 -39.15
CA ALA A 438 -24.53 -8.08 -38.74
C ALA A 438 -25.85 -8.79 -39.09
N ALA A 439 -25.79 -9.69 -40.09
CA ALA A 439 -26.96 -10.45 -40.55
C ALA A 439 -27.60 -11.27 -39.40
N PRO A 440 -28.95 -11.41 -39.37
CA PRO A 440 -29.64 -12.11 -38.30
C PRO A 440 -29.27 -13.60 -38.32
N ASN A 441 -28.72 -14.10 -37.21
CA ASN A 441 -28.31 -15.50 -37.08
C ASN A 441 -29.53 -16.41 -36.85
N VAL A 442 -29.39 -17.70 -37.19
CA VAL A 442 -30.41 -18.75 -36.97
C VAL A 442 -30.95 -18.75 -35.53
N PHE A 443 -30.11 -18.37 -34.57
CA PHE A 443 -30.48 -18.22 -33.15
C PHE A 443 -31.43 -17.05 -32.89
N ASP A 444 -31.33 -15.92 -33.60
CA ASP A 444 -32.31 -14.82 -33.49
C ASP A 444 -33.67 -15.23 -34.03
N PHE A 445 -33.70 -16.07 -35.06
CA PHE A 445 -34.94 -16.62 -35.61
C PHE A 445 -35.59 -17.61 -34.65
N ILE A 446 -34.80 -18.49 -34.02
CA ILE A 446 -35.24 -19.42 -32.98
C ILE A 446 -35.77 -18.66 -31.75
N ASN A 447 -35.06 -17.62 -31.31
CA ASN A 447 -35.47 -16.74 -30.22
C ASN A 447 -36.78 -16.01 -30.54
N LYS A 448 -37.03 -15.67 -31.81
CA LYS A 448 -38.25 -14.98 -32.26
C LYS A 448 -39.45 -15.91 -32.45
N LYS A 449 -39.23 -17.20 -32.78
CA LYS A 449 -40.30 -18.18 -33.02
C LYS A 449 -40.63 -19.08 -31.81
N LEU A 450 -39.71 -19.26 -30.87
CA LEU A 450 -39.91 -20.06 -29.65
C LEU A 450 -39.93 -19.24 -28.35
N GLY A 451 -39.72 -17.93 -28.42
CA GLY A 451 -39.71 -17.03 -27.26
C GLY A 451 -41.09 -16.63 -26.75
N GLY A 452 -41.78 -17.55 -26.07
CA GLY A 452 -42.73 -17.18 -25.04
C GLY A 452 -42.02 -16.34 -23.96
N LYS A 453 -42.67 -15.29 -23.46
CA LYS A 453 -42.15 -14.37 -22.44
C LYS A 453 -41.41 -15.12 -21.31
N LYS A 454 -40.08 -15.00 -21.25
CA LYS A 454 -39.25 -14.70 -20.06
C LYS A 454 -37.77 -15.02 -20.30
N GLY A 455 -36.93 -14.10 -19.81
CA GLY A 455 -35.54 -14.40 -19.42
C GLY A 455 -34.49 -13.84 -20.37
N ASP A 456 -34.35 -12.51 -20.42
CA ASP A 456 -33.19 -11.90 -21.07
C ASP A 456 -31.97 -12.02 -20.12
N ILE A 457 -30.98 -12.82 -20.53
CA ILE A 457 -29.75 -13.14 -19.78
C ILE A 457 -28.84 -11.91 -19.65
N HIS A 458 -29.17 -10.80 -20.33
CA HIS A 458 -28.47 -9.53 -20.22
C HIS A 458 -28.82 -8.71 -18.93
N SER A 459 -29.64 -9.26 -18.03
CA SER A 459 -30.03 -8.64 -16.76
C SER A 459 -29.16 -9.00 -15.54
N LEU A 460 -28.08 -9.77 -15.73
CA LEU A 460 -27.18 -10.21 -14.66
C LEU A 460 -25.78 -9.56 -14.67
N LEU A 461 -25.53 -8.59 -15.57
CA LEU A 461 -24.28 -7.83 -15.59
C LEU A 461 -24.55 -6.38 -15.17
N PRO A 462 -23.81 -5.84 -14.17
CA PRO A 462 -23.96 -4.45 -13.76
C PRO A 462 -23.20 -3.56 -14.74
N SER A 463 -23.91 -2.80 -15.57
CA SER A 463 -23.32 -1.65 -16.25
C SER A 463 -24.32 -0.51 -16.33
N GLN A 464 -23.92 0.60 -15.71
CA GLN A 464 -24.59 1.88 -15.77
C GLN A 464 -24.57 2.39 -17.23
N ARG A 465 -25.75 2.69 -17.78
CA ARG A 465 -25.96 3.82 -18.70
C ARG A 465 -27.46 4.01 -18.97
N HIS A 466 -27.96 5.15 -18.54
CA HIS A 466 -29.26 5.70 -18.92
C HIS A 466 -29.21 6.16 -20.38
N GLY A 467 -30.10 5.61 -21.21
CA GLY A 467 -30.50 6.16 -22.50
C GLY A 467 -32.02 6.20 -22.56
N SER A 468 -32.57 7.43 -22.55
CA SER A 468 -34.00 7.75 -22.50
C SER A 468 -34.84 6.99 -23.53
N ARG A 469 -35.79 6.17 -23.05
CA ARG A 469 -37.07 5.96 -23.71
C ARG A 469 -38.17 6.06 -22.67
N THR A 470 -38.96 7.11 -22.81
CA THR A 470 -40.17 7.41 -22.06
C THR A 470 -41.11 6.21 -22.06
N SER A 471 -41.14 5.47 -20.96
CA SER A 471 -42.29 4.66 -20.59
C SER A 471 -42.57 4.93 -19.12
N LYS A 472 -43.77 5.43 -18.92
CA LYS A 472 -44.38 5.84 -17.66
C LYS A 472 -44.59 4.56 -16.86
N ASP A 473 -43.64 4.20 -16.00
CA ASP A 473 -43.92 3.20 -14.97
C ASP A 473 -43.26 3.58 -13.65
N SER A 474 -44.04 3.33 -12.63
CA SER A 474 -44.01 3.81 -11.27
C SER A 474 -42.65 3.68 -10.56
N SER A 475 -42.39 4.66 -9.69
CA SER A 475 -41.35 4.67 -8.68
C SER A 475 -41.08 3.29 -8.09
N LYS A 476 -39.83 2.81 -8.23
CA LYS A 476 -39.30 1.70 -7.41
C LYS A 476 -39.50 2.09 -5.94
N LYS A 477 -40.56 1.57 -5.32
CA LYS A 477 -40.82 1.73 -3.90
C LYS A 477 -39.75 0.93 -3.16
N THR A 478 -38.77 1.63 -2.62
CA THR A 478 -37.75 1.08 -1.69
C THR A 478 -38.35 0.70 -0.33
N HIS A 479 -39.62 1.03 -0.10
CA HIS A 479 -40.42 0.61 1.06
C HIS A 479 -41.42 -0.45 0.64
N ILE A 480 -41.27 -1.67 1.17
CA ILE A 480 -42.09 -2.82 0.82
C ILE A 480 -43.32 -2.82 1.72
N ASN A 481 -44.51 -2.98 1.13
CA ASN A 481 -45.76 -3.11 1.87
C ASN A 481 -46.07 -4.61 2.09
N GLU A 482 -46.69 -4.99 3.22
CA GLU A 482 -46.87 -6.40 3.61
C GLU A 482 -47.55 -7.26 2.51
N LYS A 483 -48.41 -6.63 1.69
CA LYS A 483 -49.12 -7.25 0.58
C LYS A 483 -48.20 -7.73 -0.57
N ASP A 484 -47.07 -7.07 -0.80
CA ASP A 484 -46.10 -7.43 -1.84
C ASP A 484 -45.20 -8.60 -1.41
N LEU A 485 -45.08 -8.85 -0.10
CA LEU A 485 -44.28 -9.97 0.44
C LEU A 485 -44.97 -11.32 0.22
N HIS A 486 -46.31 -11.36 0.19
CA HIS A 486 -47.06 -12.61 0.01
C HIS A 486 -46.85 -13.24 -1.38
N GLN A 487 -46.58 -12.44 -2.41
CA GLN A 487 -46.42 -12.90 -3.79
C GLN A 487 -45.00 -13.42 -4.10
N LYS A 488 -44.01 -13.15 -3.23
CA LYS A 488 -42.61 -13.54 -3.47
C LYS A 488 -42.32 -14.96 -3.02
N SER A 489 -41.53 -15.67 -3.82
CA SER A 489 -40.94 -16.98 -3.47
C SER A 489 -39.96 -16.84 -2.30
N ASP A 490 -39.76 -17.91 -1.52
CA ASP A 490 -38.83 -17.94 -0.38
C ASP A 490 -37.39 -17.59 -0.77
N GLN A 491 -36.94 -18.01 -1.95
CA GLN A 491 -35.62 -17.63 -2.48
C GLN A 491 -35.56 -16.13 -2.78
N GLY A 492 -36.62 -15.57 -3.38
CA GLY A 492 -36.72 -14.13 -3.66
C GLY A 492 -36.75 -13.29 -2.38
N MET A 493 -37.31 -13.84 -1.30
CA MET A 493 -37.31 -13.21 0.02
C MET A 493 -35.92 -13.17 0.63
N ARG A 494 -35.18 -14.29 0.59
CA ARG A 494 -33.79 -14.37 1.10
C ARG A 494 -32.85 -13.42 0.37
N VAL A 495 -32.99 -13.34 -0.96
CA VAL A 495 -32.24 -12.37 -1.78
C VAL A 495 -32.62 -10.93 -1.41
N GLN A 496 -33.90 -10.67 -1.13
CA GLN A 496 -34.34 -9.33 -0.75
C GLN A 496 -33.86 -8.92 0.63
N GLN A 497 -33.85 -9.84 1.60
CA GLN A 497 -33.28 -9.61 2.92
C GLN A 497 -31.79 -9.26 2.83
N PHE A 498 -31.03 -10.03 2.04
CA PHE A 498 -29.63 -9.74 1.79
C PHE A 498 -29.41 -8.35 1.21
N LYS A 499 -30.22 -7.94 0.22
CA LYS A 499 -30.15 -6.60 -0.36
C LYS A 499 -30.48 -5.49 0.64
N THR A 500 -31.50 -5.69 1.48
CA THR A 500 -31.82 -4.71 2.53
C THR A 500 -30.71 -4.61 3.57
N ASP A 501 -30.06 -5.72 3.94
CA ASP A 501 -28.96 -5.73 4.89
C ASP A 501 -27.69 -5.09 4.31
N GLU A 502 -27.41 -5.32 3.03
CA GLU A 502 -26.31 -4.65 2.30
C GLU A 502 -26.54 -3.14 2.20
N GLU A 503 -27.77 -2.71 1.86
CA GLU A 503 -28.15 -1.28 1.85
C GLU A 503 -28.03 -0.65 3.25
N ILE A 504 -28.43 -1.36 4.31
CA ILE A 504 -28.25 -0.89 5.71
C ILE A 504 -26.76 -0.65 5.99
N ARG A 505 -25.89 -1.63 5.70
CA ARG A 505 -24.43 -1.49 5.91
C ARG A 505 -23.85 -0.34 5.10
N SER A 506 -24.31 -0.15 3.86
CA SER A 506 -23.87 0.95 3.00
C SER A 506 -24.24 2.32 3.58
N VAL A 507 -25.49 2.49 4.02
CA VAL A 507 -25.97 3.74 4.63
C VAL A 507 -25.31 4.00 5.99
N GLU A 508 -25.07 2.97 6.80
CA GLU A 508 -24.35 3.10 8.08
C GLU A 508 -22.91 3.61 7.88
N ARG A 509 -22.19 3.09 6.87
CA ARG A 509 -20.85 3.61 6.50
C ARG A 509 -20.90 5.06 6.02
N GLN A 510 -21.90 5.41 5.21
CA GLN A 510 -22.09 6.80 4.75
C GLN A 510 -22.40 7.75 5.91
N LEU A 511 -23.21 7.31 6.88
CA LEU A 511 -23.49 8.07 8.09
C LEU A 511 -22.25 8.27 8.95
N SER A 512 -21.38 7.26 9.09
CA SER A 512 -20.09 7.43 9.79
C SER A 512 -19.26 8.53 9.14
N LYS A 513 -19.07 8.46 7.81
CA LYS A 513 -18.30 9.47 7.06
C LYS A 513 -18.89 10.88 7.17
N LEU A 514 -20.22 11.00 7.14
CA LEU A 514 -20.90 12.29 7.30
C LEU A 514 -20.75 12.84 8.73
N ARG A 515 -20.82 11.98 9.75
CA ARG A 515 -20.59 12.36 11.15
C ARG A 515 -19.16 12.83 11.39
N ASP A 516 -18.16 12.16 10.81
CA ASP A 516 -16.76 12.59 10.89
C ASP A 516 -16.53 13.93 10.17
N SER A 517 -17.21 14.14 9.03
CA SER A 517 -17.20 15.43 8.32
C SER A 517 -17.86 16.53 9.16
N HIS A 518 -18.97 16.23 9.84
CA HIS A 518 -19.62 17.17 10.73
C HIS A 518 -18.73 17.54 11.92
N ALA A 519 -18.09 16.56 12.57
CA ALA A 519 -17.17 16.80 13.68
C ALA A 519 -16.01 17.73 13.31
N ARG A 520 -15.45 17.56 12.11
CA ARG A 520 -14.36 18.41 11.60
C ARG A 520 -14.80 19.83 11.21
N ASN A 521 -16.06 20.00 10.81
CA ASN A 521 -16.59 21.27 10.31
C ASN A 521 -17.42 22.06 11.34
N ALA A 522 -17.79 21.44 12.47
CA ALA A 522 -18.61 22.03 13.52
C ALA A 522 -18.04 23.35 14.08
N GLY A 523 -16.71 23.51 14.10
CA GLY A 523 -16.03 24.70 14.61
C GLY A 523 -15.63 25.76 13.58
N LYS A 524 -15.78 25.49 12.27
CA LYS A 524 -15.23 26.35 11.20
C LYS A 524 -16.31 27.16 10.47
N GLU A 525 -17.32 26.48 9.93
CA GLU A 525 -18.33 27.11 9.10
C GLU A 525 -19.74 26.59 9.42
N LYS A 526 -20.55 27.43 10.05
CA LYS A 526 -21.91 27.08 10.51
C LYS A 526 -22.82 26.60 9.37
N LYS A 527 -22.78 27.25 8.20
CA LYS A 527 -23.63 26.88 7.06
C LYS A 527 -23.29 25.50 6.51
N VAL A 528 -22.01 25.14 6.45
CA VAL A 528 -21.55 23.83 5.99
C VAL A 528 -21.89 22.76 7.02
N ALA A 529 -21.71 23.05 8.31
CA ALA A 529 -22.13 22.15 9.39
C ALA A 529 -23.65 21.88 9.35
N ASP A 530 -24.49 22.92 9.18
CA ASP A 530 -25.95 22.80 9.07
C ASP A 530 -26.37 21.95 7.85
N GLN A 531 -25.72 22.12 6.69
CA GLN A 531 -25.96 21.29 5.50
C GLN A 531 -25.57 19.82 5.70
N ILE A 532 -24.42 19.57 6.34
CA ILE A 532 -23.99 18.20 6.67
C ILE A 532 -24.96 17.58 7.68
N GLN A 533 -25.44 18.35 8.67
CA GLN A 533 -26.41 17.89 9.65
C GLN A 533 -27.76 17.54 9.01
N GLN A 534 -28.23 18.33 8.03
CA GLN A 534 -29.42 17.98 7.24
C GLN A 534 -29.22 16.67 6.45
N LYS A 535 -28.05 16.48 5.84
CA LYS A 535 -27.69 15.21 5.16
C LYS A 535 -27.65 14.04 6.13
N ILE A 536 -27.12 14.21 7.34
CA ILE A 536 -27.15 13.19 8.40
C ILE A 536 -28.61 12.84 8.75
N SER A 537 -29.47 13.84 9.02
CA SER A 537 -30.87 13.59 9.39
C SER A 537 -31.66 12.86 8.30
N THR A 538 -31.47 13.24 7.04
CA THR A 538 -32.11 12.56 5.90
C THR A 538 -31.65 11.10 5.77
N MET A 539 -30.36 10.83 5.93
CA MET A 539 -29.81 9.47 5.90
C MET A 539 -30.24 8.64 7.12
N GLU A 540 -30.36 9.23 8.31
CA GLU A 540 -30.89 8.58 9.51
C GLU A 540 -32.36 8.18 9.34
N SER A 541 -33.18 9.07 8.75
CA SER A 541 -34.58 8.76 8.40
C SER A 541 -34.66 7.61 7.39
N TYR A 542 -33.76 7.59 6.41
CA TYR A 542 -33.69 6.52 5.41
C TYR A 542 -33.27 5.18 6.05
N LEU A 543 -32.25 5.19 6.90
CA LEU A 543 -31.81 4.03 7.67
C LEU A 543 -32.95 3.48 8.54
N SER A 544 -33.71 4.35 9.20
CA SER A 544 -34.87 3.92 10.02
C SER A 544 -35.92 3.19 9.17
N LYS A 545 -36.19 3.66 7.95
CA LYS A 545 -37.08 2.99 6.98
C LYS A 545 -36.52 1.65 6.50
N LEU A 546 -35.22 1.55 6.27
CA LEU A 546 -34.58 0.28 5.91
C LEU A 546 -34.62 -0.72 7.07
N LYS A 547 -34.38 -0.28 8.32
CA LYS A 547 -34.46 -1.14 9.52
C LYS A 547 -35.89 -1.63 9.78
N SER A 548 -36.92 -0.79 9.57
CA SER A 548 -38.31 -1.23 9.69
C SER A 548 -38.70 -2.22 8.58
N SER A 549 -38.21 -2.00 7.36
CA SER A 549 -38.36 -2.94 6.23
C SER A 549 -37.69 -4.29 6.52
N ALA A 550 -36.45 -4.29 7.03
CA ALA A 550 -35.73 -5.50 7.41
C ALA A 550 -36.43 -6.28 8.54
N LYS A 551 -36.95 -5.57 9.56
CA LYS A 551 -37.75 -6.19 10.64
C LYS A 551 -39.00 -6.87 10.07
N THR A 552 -39.68 -6.23 9.12
CA THR A 552 -40.89 -6.77 8.47
C THR A 552 -40.57 -8.01 7.62
N LEU A 553 -39.43 -8.00 6.90
CA LEU A 553 -38.96 -9.17 6.15
C LEU A 553 -38.64 -10.34 7.10
N SER A 554 -37.97 -10.07 8.22
CA SER A 554 -37.61 -11.07 9.22
C SER A 554 -38.84 -11.69 9.91
N THR A 555 -39.81 -10.88 10.34
CA THR A 555 -41.06 -11.39 10.95
C THR A 555 -41.87 -12.22 9.97
N HIS A 556 -41.95 -11.79 8.71
CA HIS A 556 -42.64 -12.54 7.67
C HIS A 556 -41.96 -13.88 7.35
N GLN A 557 -40.62 -13.92 7.35
CA GLN A 557 -39.86 -15.16 7.16
C GLN A 557 -40.08 -16.14 8.32
N LYS A 558 -40.07 -15.65 9.58
CA LYS A 558 -40.41 -16.46 10.75
C LYS A 558 -41.82 -17.04 10.63
N ARG A 559 -42.82 -16.22 10.27
CA ARG A 559 -44.21 -16.67 10.06
C ARG A 559 -44.31 -17.79 9.01
N ARG A 560 -43.59 -17.69 7.89
CA ARG A 560 -43.57 -18.76 6.86
C ARG A 560 -42.87 -20.02 7.33
N HIS A 561 -41.75 -19.87 8.04
CA HIS A 561 -41.01 -20.99 8.60
C HIS A 561 -41.84 -21.74 9.65
N ASP A 562 -42.54 -21.02 10.53
CA ASP A 562 -43.42 -21.58 11.55
C ASP A 562 -44.63 -22.27 10.90
N HIS A 563 -45.23 -21.67 9.85
CA HIS A 563 -46.25 -22.35 9.05
C HIS A 563 -45.72 -23.64 8.41
N LYS A 564 -44.51 -23.62 7.84
CA LYS A 564 -43.90 -24.81 7.24
C LYS A 564 -43.71 -25.92 8.28
N LYS A 565 -43.25 -25.58 9.50
CA LYS A 565 -43.14 -26.51 10.62
C LYS A 565 -44.50 -27.10 11.02
N LEU A 566 -45.55 -26.28 11.05
CA LEU A 566 -46.92 -26.72 11.38
C LEU A 566 -47.57 -27.59 10.30
N THR A 567 -47.11 -27.51 9.04
CA THR A 567 -47.59 -28.35 7.92
C THR A 567 -46.82 -29.66 7.73
N ILE A 568 -45.75 -29.91 8.49
CA ILE A 568 -45.01 -31.18 8.47
C ILE A 568 -45.57 -32.03 9.63
N PHE A 569 -46.74 -32.63 9.42
CA PHE A 569 -47.34 -33.64 10.28
C PHE A 569 -48.06 -34.70 9.43
#